data_AF-A0A455SIN9-F1
#
_entry.id   AF-A0A455SIN9-F1
#
_cell.length_a   1.000
_cell.length_b   1.000
_cell.length_c   1.000
_cell.angle_alpha   90.00
_cell.angle_beta   90.00
_cell.angle_gamma   90.00
#
_symmetry.space_group_name_H-M   'P 1'
#
loop_
_entity.id
_entity.type
_entity.pdbx_description
1 polymer ?
#
loop_
_entity_poly.entity_id
_entity_poly.type
_entity_poly.pdbx_seq_one_letter_code
_entity_poly.pdbx_strand_id
1 'polypeptide(L)' 'MEVVRQKKKVEYVVKGGKRVLYRGTDVHAACTVFLEAAKDPTWFKARIQLLLNGQELAVFLKRYHS' A
#
# COMPACT_ATOMS: atom_id res chain seq x y z
N MET A 1 -33.47 12.27 11.31
CA MET A 1 -32.51 12.14 10.18
C MET A 1 -31.40 11.22 10.64
N GLU A 2 -31.51 9.94 10.27
CA GLU A 2 -30.49 8.95 10.58
C GLU A 2 -29.35 9.13 9.58
N VAL A 3 -28.20 9.60 10.07
CA VAL A 3 -27.01 9.76 9.23
C VAL A 3 -26.52 8.35 8.93
N VAL A 4 -26.89 7.83 7.77
CA VAL A 4 -26.39 6.57 7.23
C VAL A 4 -24.88 6.72 7.10
N ARG A 5 -24.14 6.28 8.13
CA ARG A 5 -22.69 6.09 8.06
C ARG A 5 -22.48 5.02 7.01
N GLN A 6 -22.34 5.43 5.75
CA GLN A 6 -21.75 4.59 4.72
C GLN A 6 -20.37 4.22 5.26
N LYS A 7 -20.27 3.05 5.90
CA LYS A 7 -19.00 2.41 6.20
C LYS A 7 -18.38 2.10 4.84
N LYS A 8 -17.72 3.11 4.25
CA LYS A 8 -16.95 2.97 3.03
C LYS A 8 -15.96 1.86 3.33
N LYS A 9 -16.18 0.69 2.73
CA LYS A 9 -15.44 -0.54 3.04
C LYS A 9 -13.96 -0.19 2.84
N VAL A 10 -13.21 -0.16 3.93
CA VAL A 10 -11.84 0.33 3.96
C VAL A 10 -10.98 -0.69 3.22
N GLU A 11 -10.50 -0.37 2.03
CA GLU A 11 -9.65 -1.25 1.23
C GLU A 11 -8.22 -0.73 1.21
N TYR A 12 -7.29 -1.52 1.74
CA TYR A 12 -5.87 -1.32 1.62
C TYR A 12 -5.31 -2.09 0.43
N VAL A 13 -4.48 -1.43 -0.37
CA VAL A 13 -3.79 -2.05 -1.51
C VAL A 13 -2.31 -1.70 -1.44
N VAL A 14 -1.45 -2.72 -1.46
CA VAL A 14 0.00 -2.53 -1.61
C VAL A 14 0.38 -2.87 -3.05
N LYS A 15 1.06 -1.94 -3.72
CA LYS A 15 1.59 -2.13 -5.07
C LYS A 15 3.11 -2.04 -5.07
N GLY A 16 3.76 -2.96 -5.77
CA GLY A 16 5.17 -2.86 -6.16
C GLY A 16 5.24 -2.59 -7.67
N GLY A 17 5.44 -1.34 -8.06
CA GLY A 17 5.36 -0.91 -9.46
C GLY A 17 3.97 -1.20 -10.05
N LYS A 18 3.90 -2.05 -11.09
CA LYS A 18 2.65 -2.46 -11.73
C LYS A 18 1.97 -3.66 -11.06
N ARG A 19 2.62 -4.30 -10.09
CA ARG A 19 2.15 -5.54 -9.47
C ARG A 19 1.46 -5.26 -8.13
N VAL A 20 0.31 -5.88 -7.90
CA VAL A 20 -0.37 -5.83 -6.60
C VAL A 20 0.24 -6.90 -5.71
N LEU A 21 0.77 -6.50 -4.55
CA LEU A 21 1.38 -7.37 -3.55
C LEU A 21 0.37 -7.78 -2.48
N TYR A 22 -0.56 -6.89 -2.16
CA TYR A 22 -1.62 -7.14 -1.18
C TYR A 22 -2.86 -6.32 -1.50
N ARG A 23 -4.04 -6.89 -1.23
CA ARG A 23 -5.34 -6.22 -1.31
C ARG A 23 -6.25 -6.80 -0.23
N GLY A 24 -6.72 -5.97 0.69
CA GLY A 24 -7.56 -6.42 1.80
C GLY A 24 -8.02 -5.28 2.70
N THR A 25 -8.78 -5.60 3.74
CA THR A 25 -9.29 -4.60 4.71
C THR A 25 -8.42 -4.50 5.95
N ASP A 26 -7.46 -5.41 6.12
CA ASP A 26 -6.57 -5.45 7.29
C ASP A 26 -5.36 -4.53 7.09
N VAL A 27 -5.21 -3.56 8.00
CA VAL A 27 -4.16 -2.55 7.96
C VAL A 27 -2.81 -3.11 8.41
N HIS A 28 -2.80 -4.06 9.36
CA HIS A 28 -1.55 -4.67 9.84
C HIS A 28 -0.92 -5.50 8.74
N ALA A 29 -1.70 -6.35 8.07
CA ALA A 29 -1.24 -7.13 6.92
C ALA A 29 -0.76 -6.22 5.78
N ALA A 30 -1.47 -5.12 5.48
CA ALA A 30 -1.02 -4.15 4.48
C ALA A 30 0.33 -3.51 4.84
N CYS A 31 0.50 -3.11 6.11
CA CYS A 31 1.73 -2.50 6.60
C CYS A 31 2.89 -3.50 6.58
N THR A 32 2.66 -4.74 7.01
CA THR A 32 3.66 -5.82 6.96
C THR A 32 4.13 -6.05 5.53
N VAL A 33 3.22 -6.24 4.57
CA VAL A 33 3.59 -6.46 3.15
C VAL A 33 4.33 -5.25 2.58
N PHE A 34 3.92 -4.03 2.91
CA PHE A 34 4.62 -2.81 2.48
C PHE A 34 6.06 -2.76 3.00
N LEU A 35 6.28 -3.05 4.29
CA LEU A 35 7.61 -3.05 4.91
C LEU A 35 8.49 -4.21 4.42
N GLU A 36 7.92 -5.39 4.23
CA GLU A 36 8.63 -6.54 3.66
C GLU A 36 9.06 -6.24 2.22
N ALA A 37 8.16 -5.70 1.40
CA ALA A 37 8.49 -5.26 0.04
C ALA A 37 9.57 -4.17 0.04
N ALA A 38 9.55 -3.23 1.00
CA ALA A 38 10.55 -2.17 1.10
C ALA A 38 11.95 -2.69 1.52
N LYS A 39 12.02 -3.84 2.19
CA LYS A 39 13.27 -4.51 2.57
C LYS A 39 13.80 -5.42 1.47
N ASP A 40 12.92 -5.91 0.61
CA ASP A 40 13.28 -6.85 -0.45
C ASP A 40 13.97 -6.13 -1.64
N PRO A 41 15.20 -6.54 -2.01
CA PRO A 41 15.98 -5.87 -3.04
C PRO A 41 15.40 -6.00 -4.45
N THR A 42 14.53 -6.98 -4.70
CA THR A 42 13.81 -7.15 -5.98
C THR A 42 12.93 -5.94 -6.28
N TRP A 43 12.40 -5.31 -5.23
CA TRP A 43 11.53 -4.14 -5.35
C TRP A 43 12.27 -2.82 -5.21
N PHE A 44 13.59 -2.79 -5.00
CA PHE A 44 14.33 -1.52 -4.87
C PHE A 44 14.30 -0.66 -6.12
N LYS A 45 14.14 -1.27 -7.31
CA LYS A 45 13.95 -0.55 -8.57
C LYS A 45 12.48 -0.19 -8.84
N ALA A 46 11.57 -0.69 -8.01
CA ALA A 46 10.14 -0.48 -8.15
C ALA A 46 9.63 0.57 -7.14
N ARG A 47 8.65 1.37 -7.55
CA ARG A 47 7.91 2.24 -6.64
C ARG A 47 6.96 1.39 -5.81
N ILE A 48 7.17 1.29 -4.50
CA ILE A 48 6.25 0.57 -3.61
C ILE A 48 5.25 1.57 -3.04
N GLN A 49 3.95 1.31 -3.17
CA GLN A 49 2.88 2.22 -2.78
C GLN A 49 1.92 1.49 -1.85
N LEU A 50 1.52 2.15 -0.76
CA LEU A 50 0.39 1.76 0.07
C LEU A 50 -0.77 2.71 -0.24
N LEU A 51 -1.90 2.14 -0.65
CA LEU A 51 -3.11 2.83 -1.04
C LEU A 51 -4.24 2.48 -0.05
N LEU A 52 -5.09 3.45 0.27
CA LEU A 52 -6.33 3.27 1.03
C LEU A 52 -7.50 3.80 0.21
N ASN A 53 -8.44 2.94 -0.15
CA ASN A 53 -9.56 3.26 -1.04
C ASN A 53 -9.11 3.96 -2.34
N GLY A 54 -7.94 3.56 -2.87
CA GLY A 54 -7.32 4.18 -4.04
C GLY A 54 -6.51 5.45 -3.77
N GLN A 55 -6.51 5.98 -2.55
CA GLN A 55 -5.70 7.14 -2.16
C GLN A 55 -4.32 6.69 -1.67
N GLU A 56 -3.24 7.28 -2.17
CA GLU A 56 -1.87 6.97 -1.72
C GLU A 56 -1.67 7.46 -0.28
N LEU A 57 -1.35 6.54 0.62
CA LEU A 57 -1.00 6.84 2.02
C LEU A 57 0.51 6.91 2.23
N ALA A 58 1.25 6.01 1.60
CA ALA A 58 2.71 5.94 1.73
C ALA A 58 3.33 5.46 0.43
N VAL A 59 4.52 5.96 0.15
CA VAL A 59 5.34 5.52 -0.98
C VAL A 59 6.77 5.32 -0.53
N PHE A 60 7.35 4.18 -0.91
CA PHE A 60 8.77 3.93 -0.77
C PHE A 60 9.43 4.13 -2.13
N LEU A 61 10.28 5.16 -2.22
CA LEU A 61 11.10 5.48 -3.38
C LEU A 61 12.57 5.37 -2.94
N LYS A 62 13.19 4.21 -3.15
CA LYS A 62 14.63 4.09 -2.90
C LYS A 62 15.38 4.75 -4.07
N ARG A 63 15.65 6.05 -3.97
CA ARG A 63 16.61 6.75 -4.83
C ARG A 63 18.01 6.33 -4.41
N TYR A 64 18.65 5.47 -5.19
CA TYR A 64 20.12 5.46 -5.22
C TYR A 64 20.54 6.72 -5.99
N HIS A 65 20.94 7.75 -5.26
CA HIS A 65 21.77 8.81 -5.83
C HIS A 65 23.19 8.24 -5.90
N SER A 66 23.64 7.98 -7.12
CA SER A 66 25.06 7.75 -7.41
C SER A 66 25.83 9.07 -7.39
#